data_AF-X1IXZ1-F1
#
_entry.id   AF-X1IXZ1-F1
#
_cell.length_a   1.000
_cell.length_b   1.000
_cell.length_c   1.000
_cell.angle_alpha   90.00
_cell.angle_beta   90.00
_cell.angle_gamma   90.00
#
_symmetry.space_group_name_H-M   'P 1'
#
loop_
_entity.id
_entity.type
_entity.pdbx_description
1 polymer ?
#
loop_
_entity_poly.entity_id
_entity_poly.type
_entity_poly.pdbx_seq_one_letter_code
_entity_poly.pdbx_strand_id
1 'polypeptide(L)'
;ARRETERSLRISVSLMEYGTAPTRIVWALSTLFCQLLFLQTGTSMERGYTGLNKPVTARLHPMRSLYTLKETTQILRKLLAVDVSLKSTSVEPDQVLISLVAGICRGIV
;
A
#
# COMPACT_ATOMS: atom_id res chain seq x y z
N ALA A 1 4.95 -15.81 8.56
CA ALA A 1 5.91 -15.16 7.65
C ALA A 1 5.84 -13.64 7.85
N ARG A 2 6.85 -13.04 8.49
CA ARG A 2 6.96 -11.58 8.58
C ARG A 2 7.12 -11.07 7.15
N ARG A 3 6.20 -10.24 6.65
CA ARG A 3 6.34 -9.58 5.34
C ARG A 3 7.72 -8.89 5.37
N GLU A 4 8.61 -9.20 4.42
CA GLU A 4 10.06 -8.88 4.42
C GLU A 4 10.36 -7.39 4.73
N THR A 5 10.30 -7.01 6.01
CA THR A 5 10.14 -5.60 6.41
C THR A 5 11.38 -4.80 6.05
N GLU A 6 12.56 -5.37 6.30
CA GLU A 6 13.85 -4.75 5.96
C GLU A 6 13.96 -4.51 4.45
N ARG A 7 13.57 -5.49 3.63
CA ARG A 7 13.59 -5.35 2.18
C ARG A 7 12.60 -4.30 1.70
N SER A 8 11.37 -4.30 2.24
CA SER A 8 10.36 -3.29 1.91
C SER A 8 10.84 -1.88 2.24
N LEU A 9 11.44 -1.68 3.42
CA LEU A 9 11.98 -0.39 3.83
C LEU A 9 13.12 0.07 2.92
N ARG A 10 14.08 -0.82 2.60
CA ARG A 10 15.15 -0.50 1.65
C ARG A 10 14.60 -0.05 0.30
N ILE A 11 13.62 -0.78 -0.24
CA ILE A 11 12.98 -0.42 -1.53
C ILE A 11 12.31 0.96 -1.42
N SER A 12 11.58 1.23 -0.33
CA SER A 12 10.91 2.52 -0.14
C SER A 12 11.89 3.69 -0.06
N VAL A 13 13.00 3.54 0.67
CA VAL A 13 14.06 4.56 0.74
C VAL A 13 14.68 4.77 -0.63
N SER A 14 15.09 3.70 -1.33
CA SER A 14 15.66 3.84 -2.67
C SER A 14 14.71 4.53 -3.64
N LEU A 15 13.40 4.22 -3.61
CA LEU A 15 12.43 4.90 -4.48
C LEU A 15 12.40 6.41 -4.26
N MET A 16 12.51 6.86 -3.01
CA MET A 16 12.56 8.29 -2.67
C MET A 16 13.88 8.92 -3.09
N GLU A 17 15.01 8.25 -2.86
CA GLU A 17 16.35 8.69 -3.32
C GLU A 17 16.42 8.86 -4.85
N TYR A 18 15.72 7.99 -5.59
CA TYR A 18 15.57 8.10 -7.06
C TYR A 18 14.52 9.14 -7.51
N GLY A 19 14.00 9.97 -6.60
CA GLY A 19 13.11 11.09 -6.91
C GLY A 19 11.63 10.72 -7.03
N THR A 20 11.21 9.54 -6.56
CA THR A 20 9.78 9.21 -6.53
C THR A 20 9.09 10.01 -5.44
N ALA A 21 8.10 10.83 -5.82
CA ALA A 21 7.29 11.57 -4.86
C ALA A 21 6.60 10.62 -3.85
N PRO A 22 6.69 10.87 -2.53
CA PRO A 22 6.05 10.04 -1.50
C PRO A 22 4.55 9.86 -1.70
N THR A 23 3.87 10.92 -2.15
CA THR A 23 2.44 10.88 -2.53
C THR A 23 2.14 9.86 -3.63
N ARG A 24 3.07 9.65 -4.58
CA ARG A 24 2.93 8.65 -5.64
C ARG A 24 3.06 7.22 -5.10
N ILE A 25 3.92 7.01 -4.10
CA ILE A 25 4.06 5.71 -3.42
C ILE A 25 2.78 5.40 -2.64
N VAL A 26 2.26 6.36 -1.90
CA VAL A 26 1.00 6.24 -1.15
C VAL A 26 -0.18 5.98 -2.07
N TRP A 27 -0.25 6.67 -3.22
CA TRP A 27 -1.26 6.43 -4.25
C TRP A 27 -1.18 4.99 -4.78
N ALA A 28 0.01 4.50 -5.14
CA ALA A 28 0.18 3.15 -5.67
C ALA A 28 -0.22 2.07 -4.65
N LEU A 29 0.14 2.26 -3.37
CA LEU A 29 -0.30 1.39 -2.29
C LEU A 29 -1.82 1.44 -2.10
N SER A 30 -2.41 2.64 -2.14
CA SER A 30 -3.87 2.83 -2.05
C SER A 30 -4.60 2.07 -3.16
N THR A 31 -4.14 2.19 -4.42
CA THR A 31 -4.70 1.45 -5.55
C THR A 31 -4.63 -0.06 -5.31
N LEU A 32 -3.49 -0.57 -4.84
CA LEU A 32 -3.33 -1.99 -4.52
C LEU A 32 -4.33 -2.45 -3.45
N PHE A 33 -4.39 -1.75 -2.30
CA PHE A 33 -5.25 -2.17 -1.19
C PHE A 33 -6.74 -1.99 -1.49
N CYS A 34 -7.13 -1.03 -2.33
CA CYS A 34 -8.51 -0.94 -2.83
C CYS A 34 -8.89 -2.17 -3.67
N GLN A 35 -7.99 -2.64 -4.54
CA GLN A 35 -8.23 -3.86 -5.33
C GLN A 35 -8.29 -5.11 -4.43
N LEU A 36 -7.44 -5.19 -3.40
CA LEU A 36 -7.52 -6.28 -2.42
C LEU A 36 -8.85 -6.25 -1.64
N LEU A 37 -9.31 -5.08 -1.22
CA LEU A 37 -10.59 -4.92 -0.53
C LEU A 37 -11.75 -5.39 -1.42
N PHE A 38 -11.77 -4.94 -2.68
CA PHE A 38 -12.78 -5.34 -3.66
C PHE A 38 -12.84 -6.87 -3.83
N LEU A 39 -11.69 -7.52 -3.93
CA LEU A 39 -11.61 -8.99 -4.03
C LEU A 39 -12.01 -9.73 -2.75
N GLN A 40 -11.89 -9.08 -1.59
CA GLN A 40 -12.29 -9.63 -0.29
C GLN A 40 -13.80 -9.47 -0.03
N THR A 41 -14.44 -8.44 -0.58
CA THR A 41 -15.88 -8.19 -0.41
C THR A 41 -16.78 -8.97 -1.36
N GLY A 42 -16.23 -9.87 -2.17
CA GLY A 42 -17.02 -10.81 -2.98
C GLY A 42 -17.70 -10.20 -4.20
N THR A 43 -17.38 -8.97 -4.56
CA THR A 43 -17.77 -8.40 -5.86
C THR A 43 -17.04 -9.15 -6.96
N SER A 44 -17.78 -9.97 -7.71
CA SER A 44 -17.27 -10.72 -8.87
C SER A 44 -16.48 -9.77 -9.76
N MET A 45 -15.17 -9.97 -9.84
CA MET A 45 -14.30 -9.18 -10.69
C MET A 45 -14.55 -9.63 -12.13
N GLU A 46 -15.56 -9.04 -12.79
CA GLU A 46 -15.52 -8.97 -14.24
C GLU A 46 -14.19 -8.33 -14.63
N ARG A 47 -13.54 -8.86 -15.68
CA ARG A 47 -12.16 -8.55 -16.10
C ARG A 47 -11.98 -7.06 -16.48
N GLY A 48 -12.00 -6.18 -15.48
CA GLY A 48 -11.87 -4.73 -15.63
C GLY A 48 -10.44 -4.26 -15.39
N TYR A 49 -10.19 -3.00 -15.75
CA TYR A 49 -8.92 -2.34 -15.48
C TYR A 49 -8.74 -2.10 -13.97
N THR A 50 -7.65 -2.64 -13.40
CA THR A 50 -7.37 -2.59 -11.96
C THR A 50 -6.62 -1.33 -11.51
N GLY A 51 -6.17 -0.48 -12.45
CA GLY A 51 -5.26 0.62 -12.15
C GLY A 51 -3.83 0.19 -11.80
N LEU A 52 -3.54 -1.12 -11.89
CA LEU A 52 -2.25 -1.71 -11.57
C LEU A 52 -1.57 -2.23 -12.84
N ASN A 53 -0.24 -2.32 -12.80
CA ASN A 53 0.50 -2.93 -13.90
C ASN A 53 0.19 -4.44 -14.02
N LYS A 54 0.46 -5.01 -15.19
CA LYS A 54 0.19 -6.45 -15.47
C LYS A 54 0.83 -7.39 -14.43
N PRO A 55 2.11 -7.22 -14.03
CA PRO A 55 2.73 -8.10 -13.04
C PRO A 55 2.04 -8.08 -11.67
N VAL A 56 1.63 -6.91 -11.18
CA VAL A 56 0.92 -6.81 -9.89
C VAL A 56 -0.49 -7.36 -10.02
N THR A 57 -1.20 -7.07 -11.11
CA THR A 57 -2.54 -7.58 -11.38
C THR A 57 -2.59 -9.12 -11.37
N ALA A 58 -1.60 -9.76 -12.01
CA ALA A 58 -1.49 -11.23 -12.03
C ALA A 58 -1.30 -11.85 -10.63
N ARG A 59 -0.81 -11.06 -9.65
CA ARG A 59 -0.57 -11.51 -8.27
C ARG A 59 -1.64 -11.06 -7.28
N LEU A 60 -2.70 -10.36 -7.70
CA LEU A 60 -3.74 -9.87 -6.80
C LEU A 60 -4.45 -10.97 -6.03
N HIS A 61 -4.90 -12.03 -6.72
CA HIS A 61 -5.59 -13.16 -6.09
C HIS A 61 -4.75 -13.86 -5.00
N PRO A 62 -3.49 -14.25 -5.25
CA PRO A 62 -2.67 -14.81 -4.17
C PRO A 62 -2.38 -13.77 -3.07
N MET A 63 -2.16 -12.49 -3.41
CA MET A 63 -1.93 -11.42 -2.43
C MET A 63 -3.14 -11.17 -1.52
N ARG A 64 -4.37 -11.37 -2.00
CA ARG A 64 -5.60 -11.25 -1.22
C ARG A 64 -5.57 -12.05 0.08
N SER A 65 -4.98 -13.24 0.04
CA SER A 65 -4.90 -14.14 1.20
C SER A 65 -3.88 -13.71 2.25
N LEU A 66 -2.98 -12.78 1.92
CA LEU A 66 -1.92 -12.32 2.81
C LEU A 66 -2.40 -11.33 3.87
N TYR A 67 -3.59 -10.74 3.67
CA TYR A 67 -4.18 -9.73 4.55
C TYR A 67 -5.60 -10.16 4.89
N THR A 68 -6.01 -9.99 6.14
CA THR A 68 -7.42 -10.09 6.53
C THR A 68 -8.20 -8.87 6.03
N LEU A 69 -9.53 -8.99 5.91
CA LEU A 69 -10.41 -7.86 5.56
C LEU A 69 -10.19 -6.68 6.52
N LYS A 70 -10.07 -6.96 7.82
CA LYS A 70 -9.80 -5.97 8.86
C LYS A 70 -8.47 -5.24 8.62
N GLU A 71 -7.38 -5.96 8.38
CA GLU A 71 -6.09 -5.36 8.07
C GLU A 71 -6.17 -4.48 6.82
N THR A 72 -6.79 -4.96 5.74
CA THR A 72 -6.96 -4.18 4.51
C THR A 72 -7.67 -2.85 4.78
N THR A 73 -8.79 -2.87 5.53
CA THR A 73 -9.54 -1.66 5.86
C THR A 73 -8.72 -0.71 6.75
N GLN A 74 -7.99 -1.22 7.74
CA GLN A 74 -7.13 -0.39 8.58
C GLN A 74 -5.99 0.24 7.76
N ILE A 75 -5.40 -0.51 6.81
CA ILE A 75 -4.31 -0.01 5.96
C ILE A 75 -4.81 1.12 5.08
N LEU A 76 -6.00 0.97 4.47
CA LEU A 76 -6.62 2.02 3.67
C LEU A 76 -6.89 3.29 4.47
N ARG A 77 -7.36 3.18 5.72
CA ARG A 77 -7.53 4.34 6.60
C ARG A 77 -6.21 5.05 6.90
N LYS A 78 -5.14 4.30 7.17
CA LYS A 78 -3.80 4.89 7.37
C LYS A 78 -3.26 5.54 6.11
N LEU A 79 -3.42 4.90 4.95
CA LEU A 79 -3.02 5.44 3.66
C LEU A 79 -3.71 6.77 3.38
N LEU A 80 -5.02 6.87 3.67
CA LEU A 80 -5.76 8.13 3.57
C LEU A 80 -5.20 9.20 4.51
N ALA A 81 -4.97 8.87 5.78
CA ALA A 81 -4.43 9.83 6.74
C ALA A 81 -3.03 10.35 6.34
N VAL A 82 -2.19 9.45 5.83
CA VAL A 82 -0.86 9.79 5.31
C VAL A 82 -0.96 10.64 4.05
N ASP A 83 -1.83 10.28 3.10
CA ASP A 83 -2.03 11.03 1.86
C ASP A 83 -2.49 12.47 2.14
N VAL A 84 -3.42 12.65 3.09
CA VAL A 84 -3.85 13.97 3.55
C VAL A 84 -2.67 14.71 4.17
N SER A 85 -1.95 14.10 5.12
CA SER A 85 -0.83 14.75 5.81
C SER A 85 0.26 15.20 4.82
N LEU A 86 0.66 14.35 3.89
CA LEU A 86 1.67 14.68 2.88
C LEU A 86 1.26 15.85 1.96
N LYS A 87 -0.04 16.13 1.82
CA LYS A 87 -0.57 17.20 0.96
C LYS A 87 -0.91 18.47 1.71
N SER A 88 -1.26 18.38 2.99
CA SER A 88 -1.82 19.48 3.76
C SER A 88 -0.93 19.96 4.91
N THR A 89 0.10 19.20 5.30
CA THR A 89 0.99 19.56 6.40
C THR A 89 2.46 19.48 5.98
N SER A 90 3.29 20.37 6.53
CA SER A 90 4.74 20.32 6.38
C SER A 90 5.28 19.22 7.31
N VAL A 91 5.36 17.99 6.79
CA VAL A 91 5.87 16.81 7.49
C VAL A 91 7.09 16.26 6.76
N GLU A 92 7.99 15.61 7.50
CA GLU A 92 9.14 14.88 6.95
C GLU A 92 8.64 13.64 6.17
N PRO A 93 8.62 13.66 4.82
CA PRO A 93 7.91 12.64 4.05
C PRO A 93 8.53 11.25 4.20
N ASP A 94 9.85 11.20 4.37
CA ASP A 94 10.61 9.96 4.53
C ASP A 94 10.23 9.24 5.82
N GLN A 95 10.13 9.98 6.93
CA GLN A 95 9.73 9.40 8.23
C GLN A 95 8.31 8.86 8.18
N VAL A 96 7.40 9.61 7.56
CA VAL A 96 6.00 9.22 7.40
C VAL A 96 5.90 7.94 6.56
N LEU A 97 6.62 7.86 5.44
CA LEU A 97 6.57 6.71 4.56
C LEU A 97 7.23 5.47 5.18
N ILE A 98 8.37 5.61 5.84
CA ILE A 98 9.05 4.53 6.56
C ILE A 98 8.13 3.94 7.64
N SER A 99 7.47 4.81 8.42
CA SER A 99 6.52 4.40 9.46
C SER A 99 5.32 3.65 8.87
N LEU A 100 4.75 4.17 7.78
CA LEU A 100 3.64 3.53 7.05
C LEU A 100 4.03 2.12 6.57
N VAL A 101 5.16 1.99 5.88
CA VAL A 101 5.61 0.71 5.29
C VAL A 101 5.95 -0.30 6.39
N ALA A 102 6.58 0.14 7.48
CA ALA A 102 6.83 -0.71 8.65
C ALA A 102 5.52 -1.22 9.27
N GLY A 103 4.50 -0.35 9.41
CA GLY A 103 3.18 -0.72 9.93
C GLY A 103 2.49 -1.77 9.05
N ILE A 104 2.47 -1.55 7.73
CA ILE A 104 1.91 -2.51 6.75
C ILE A 104 2.63 -3.86 6.84
N CYS A 105 3.96 -3.88 6.93
CA CYS A 105 4.71 -5.13 6.95
C CYS A 105 4.55 -5.94 8.24
N ARG A 106 4.40 -5.26 9.38
CA ARG A 106 4.27 -5.89 10.69
C ARG A 106 2.83 -6.34 11.01
N GLY A 107 1.84 -5.95 10.19
CA GLY A 107 0.42 -6.14 10.52
C GLY A 107 -0.01 -5.31 11.73
N ILE A 108 0.82 -4.33 12.13
CA ILE A 108 0.53 -3.38 13.21
C ILE A 108 -0.10 -2.18 12.54
N VAL A 109 -1.39 -2.31 12.28
CA VAL A 109 -2.22 -1.25 11.72
C VAL A 109 -3.11 -0.71 12.82
#